data_AF-A0A7V4IIC5-F1
#
_entry.id   AF-A0A7V4IIC5-F1
#
_cell.length_a   1.000
_cell.length_b   1.000
_cell.length_c   1.000
_cell.angle_alpha   90.00
_cell.angle_beta   90.00
_cell.angle_gamma   90.00
#
_symmetry.space_group_name_H-M   'P 1'
#
loop_
_entity.id
_entity.type
_entity.pdbx_description
1 polymer ?
#
loop_
_entity_poly.entity_id
_entity_poly.type
_entity_poly.pdbx_seq_one_letter_code
_entity_poly.pdbx_strand_id
1 'polypeptide(L)'
;MKTNHLFNSRIWRHSLLVLLALTCATAGRAATLYWDGNGTGASGNPPTAGVGGSGTWDAGTTANWWNGTTYQMWNAAGGQDIADFRVASGTVTVSGTVNVNKVNIVGINTCIFNSGTLAFPAGGGIIDVNASTAHSFNGPLTGNVTYNATGNTSTTATSGGIGSIAGNNTGLTYFELNTGGTQNQLLVSSAGALGPNSSTVKITKGIVGLSAANGTTYNSWVTDFAGGVLRLRVAGTGSTYSGNGTLSANTEFATIASANLIYSGTLNLNANTLTLAPQSSGSITLNGAVSGSGNLTVNNGAISGADGLGTVTLGTANPSFTGTATTTGGKGTLALNNVNALQAATLDTGASGSQQVTFIVAGNNTYNLGALTGSDALAIGANTISVGSKAVDTTFSGAISGSGGKLTKVGANTLTLNAANTYDGLTTVSGGTLALGA
;
A
#
# COMPACT_ATOMS: atom_id res chain seq x y z
N MET A 1 60.01 38.34 -81.77
CA MET A 1 59.88 37.16 -80.88
C MET A 1 58.38 36.89 -80.74
N LYS A 2 57.82 35.87 -81.45
CA LYS A 2 57.26 34.60 -80.91
C LYS A 2 56.31 34.81 -79.71
N THR A 3 55.06 34.34 -79.60
CA THR A 3 54.19 33.38 -80.33
C THR A 3 52.80 33.34 -79.62
N ASN A 4 51.72 33.12 -80.38
CA ASN A 4 50.53 32.27 -80.13
C ASN A 4 49.71 32.26 -78.80
N HIS A 5 48.44 32.70 -78.90
CA HIS A 5 47.19 31.90 -78.89
C HIS A 5 46.82 30.89 -77.76
N LEU A 6 45.57 31.03 -77.27
CA LEU A 6 44.49 30.02 -76.99
C LEU A 6 44.02 29.73 -75.52
N PHE A 7 42.74 30.08 -75.30
CA PHE A 7 41.61 29.29 -74.75
C PHE A 7 41.44 28.94 -73.24
N ASN A 8 40.42 29.57 -72.64
CA ASN A 8 39.08 28.99 -72.33
C ASN A 8 38.69 28.53 -70.90
N SER A 9 37.55 29.09 -70.49
CA SER A 9 36.48 28.55 -69.62
C SER A 9 36.74 28.46 -68.10
N ARG A 10 35.88 29.08 -67.27
CA ARG A 10 34.57 28.55 -66.82
C ARG A 10 33.88 29.50 -65.83
N ILE A 11 32.57 29.59 -66.02
CA ILE A 11 31.53 30.17 -65.17
C ILE A 11 31.62 29.66 -63.72
N TRP A 12 31.54 30.55 -62.72
CA TRP A 12 31.15 30.18 -61.35
C TRP A 12 29.95 31.00 -60.89
N ARG A 13 28.92 30.26 -60.48
CA ARG A 13 27.61 30.70 -60.00
C ARG A 13 27.73 31.28 -58.59
N HIS A 14 26.85 32.23 -58.29
CA HIS A 14 26.63 32.76 -56.95
C HIS A 14 26.03 31.66 -56.06
N SER A 15 26.72 31.29 -54.99
CA SER A 15 26.18 30.44 -53.92
C SER A 15 25.67 31.34 -52.80
N LEU A 16 24.34 31.45 -52.69
CA LEU A 16 23.64 32.05 -51.58
C LEU A 16 23.77 31.13 -50.35
N LEU A 17 24.59 31.51 -49.38
CA LEU A 17 24.75 30.80 -48.11
C LEU A 17 23.62 31.25 -47.17
N VAL A 18 22.54 30.48 -47.08
CA VAL A 18 21.51 30.68 -46.05
C VAL A 18 22.01 30.02 -44.76
N LEU A 19 22.38 30.85 -43.78
CA LEU A 19 22.75 30.44 -42.44
C LEU A 19 21.48 30.04 -41.68
N LEU A 20 21.19 28.74 -41.61
CA LEU A 20 20.15 28.19 -40.76
C LEU A 20 20.62 28.24 -39.30
N ALA A 21 20.28 29.31 -38.57
CA ALA A 21 20.50 29.39 -37.14
C ALA A 21 19.52 28.43 -36.44
N LEU A 22 19.98 27.20 -36.21
CA LEU A 22 19.32 26.25 -35.33
C LEU A 22 19.52 26.75 -33.89
N THR A 23 18.63 27.61 -33.40
CA THR A 23 18.57 27.93 -31.97
C THR A 23 18.12 26.68 -31.25
N CYS A 24 19.08 25.86 -30.81
CA CYS A 24 18.84 24.90 -29.76
C CYS A 24 18.42 25.72 -28.53
N ALA A 25 17.12 25.75 -28.23
CA ALA A 25 16.65 26.22 -26.94
C ALA A 25 17.36 25.35 -25.91
N THR A 26 18.34 25.92 -25.21
CA THR A 26 18.99 25.24 -24.09
C THR A 26 17.88 24.87 -23.12
N ALA A 27 17.62 23.57 -22.96
CA ALA A 27 16.71 23.09 -21.94
C ALA A 27 17.08 23.79 -20.62
N GLY A 28 16.11 24.48 -20.02
CA GLY A 28 16.32 25.21 -18.77
C GLY A 28 17.03 24.32 -17.78
N ARG A 29 18.20 24.75 -17.29
CA ARG A 29 18.91 23.99 -16.25
C ARG A 29 18.04 24.01 -15.00
N ALA A 30 17.83 22.84 -14.42
CA ALA A 30 17.18 22.68 -13.13
C ALA A 30 17.79 23.63 -12.09
N ALA A 31 16.96 24.45 -11.46
CA ALA A 31 17.37 25.28 -10.34
C ALA A 31 17.03 24.56 -9.03
N THR A 32 17.99 24.52 -8.10
CA THR A 32 17.70 24.18 -6.69
C THR A 32 17.45 25.49 -5.96
N LEU A 33 16.25 25.64 -5.43
CA LEU A 33 15.86 26.80 -4.64
C LEU A 33 15.61 26.37 -3.19
N TYR A 34 16.18 27.12 -2.26
CA TYR A 34 16.04 26.92 -0.83
C TYR A 34 14.92 27.81 -0.29
N TRP A 35 14.04 27.25 0.52
CA TRP A 35 12.98 28.04 1.16
C TRP A 35 13.50 28.76 2.40
N ASP A 36 13.20 30.06 2.50
CA ASP A 36 13.48 30.87 3.68
C ASP A 36 12.28 31.77 3.99
N GLY A 37 11.40 31.27 4.85
CA GLY A 37 10.14 31.94 5.17
C GLY A 37 10.27 33.15 6.10
N ASN A 38 11.41 33.43 6.72
CA ASN A 38 11.53 34.56 7.66
C ASN A 38 12.06 35.84 7.01
N GLY A 39 12.65 35.76 5.81
CA GLY A 39 13.13 36.92 5.04
C GLY A 39 14.26 37.72 5.71
N THR A 40 14.76 37.28 6.87
CA THR A 40 15.85 37.95 7.60
C THR A 40 17.16 37.33 7.16
N GLY A 41 17.70 37.87 6.05
CA GLY A 41 18.92 37.36 5.44
C GLY A 41 20.07 37.15 6.43
N ALA A 42 20.84 36.10 6.14
CA ALA A 42 22.14 35.70 6.71
C ALA A 42 22.15 34.67 7.86
N SER A 43 22.40 33.41 7.49
CA SER A 43 23.60 32.71 7.96
C SER A 43 24.17 31.90 6.79
N GLY A 44 25.43 32.14 6.43
CA GLY A 44 25.98 31.86 5.11
C GLY A 44 26.00 30.38 4.67
N ASN A 45 25.75 30.18 3.37
CA ASN A 45 25.67 28.91 2.61
C ASN A 45 24.44 28.04 2.97
N PRO A 46 24.01 27.07 2.13
CA PRO A 46 22.61 26.61 2.02
C PRO A 46 21.99 26.43 3.41
N PRO A 47 20.79 27.00 3.67
CA PRO A 47 20.30 27.37 4.99
C PRO A 47 20.89 26.48 6.07
N THR A 48 21.88 27.03 6.80
CA THR A 48 22.46 26.33 7.94
C THR A 48 21.30 25.93 8.85
N ALA A 49 21.20 24.64 9.17
CA ALA A 49 20.12 24.09 9.99
C ALA A 49 19.88 24.98 11.21
N GLY A 50 18.70 25.59 11.32
CA GLY A 50 18.41 26.49 12.43
C GLY A 50 17.40 27.61 12.18
N VAL A 51 17.22 28.05 10.93
CA VAL A 51 16.26 29.12 10.62
C VAL A 51 14.88 28.52 10.32
N GLY A 52 14.00 28.56 11.32
CA GLY A 52 12.56 28.34 11.15
C GLY A 52 11.83 29.62 10.71
N GLY A 53 10.57 29.51 10.29
CA GLY A 53 9.77 30.65 9.84
C GLY A 53 8.40 30.26 9.28
N SER A 54 7.54 31.23 8.97
CA SER A 54 6.30 31.01 8.22
C SER A 54 6.29 31.91 7.00
N GLY A 55 6.01 31.35 5.83
CA GLY A 55 6.11 32.08 4.56
C GLY A 55 5.28 31.44 3.46
N THR A 56 5.11 32.18 2.37
CA THR A 56 4.26 31.77 1.24
C THR A 56 5.12 31.28 0.08
N TRP A 57 4.83 30.09 -0.42
CA TRP A 57 5.32 29.59 -1.70
C TRP A 57 4.38 30.05 -2.80
N ASP A 58 4.75 31.14 -3.47
CA ASP A 58 4.00 31.70 -4.60
C ASP A 58 4.95 31.96 -5.77
N ALA A 59 4.43 31.87 -6.99
CA ALA A 59 5.09 32.32 -8.21
C ALA A 59 5.00 33.85 -8.42
N GLY A 60 4.11 34.53 -7.68
CA GLY A 60 3.64 35.87 -8.06
C GLY A 60 4.15 37.09 -7.29
N THR A 61 4.50 37.03 -5.99
CA THR A 61 4.60 38.30 -5.21
C THR A 61 5.63 38.41 -4.07
N THR A 62 6.46 37.39 -3.76
CA THR A 62 7.44 37.50 -2.65
C THR A 62 8.75 36.77 -2.93
N ALA A 63 9.89 37.37 -2.53
CA ALA A 63 11.23 36.81 -2.67
C ALA A 63 11.57 35.84 -1.52
N ASN A 64 10.79 34.76 -1.38
CA ASN A 64 10.94 33.78 -0.30
C ASN A 64 11.86 32.59 -0.65
N TRP A 65 12.54 32.66 -1.80
CA TRP A 65 13.41 31.60 -2.32
C TRP A 65 14.84 32.05 -2.44
N TRP A 66 15.76 31.38 -1.77
CA TRP A 66 17.18 31.60 -1.93
C TRP A 66 17.74 30.64 -2.99
N ASN A 67 18.39 31.14 -4.03
CA ASN A 67 19.00 30.27 -5.07
C ASN A 67 20.45 29.83 -4.76
N GLY A 68 20.94 30.12 -3.55
CA GLY A 68 22.36 29.98 -3.19
C GLY A 68 23.12 31.31 -3.17
N THR A 69 22.60 32.37 -3.80
CA THR A 69 23.30 33.66 -3.93
C THR A 69 22.40 34.88 -3.69
N THR A 70 21.14 34.82 -4.09
CA THR A 70 20.16 35.91 -3.93
C THR A 70 18.78 35.34 -3.71
N TYR A 71 17.90 36.15 -3.10
CA TYR A 71 16.49 35.85 -3.05
C TYR A 71 15.84 36.11 -4.41
N GLN A 72 14.99 35.19 -4.85
CA GLN A 72 14.34 35.20 -6.16
C GLN A 72 12.86 34.82 -6.00
N MET A 73 12.06 35.14 -7.02
CA MET A 73 10.70 34.59 -7.16
C MET A 73 10.77 33.21 -7.82
N TRP A 74 9.87 32.30 -7.46
CA TRP A 74 9.75 31.01 -8.14
C TRP A 74 9.14 31.24 -9.54
N ASN A 75 9.93 31.09 -10.59
CA ASN A 75 9.49 31.40 -11.96
C ASN A 75 8.90 30.19 -12.72
N ALA A 76 8.70 29.04 -12.07
CA ALA A 76 8.07 27.83 -12.62
C ALA A 76 8.49 27.49 -14.06
N ALA A 77 9.77 27.70 -14.40
CA ALA A 77 10.22 27.75 -15.79
C ALA A 77 10.22 26.39 -16.53
N GLY A 78 9.89 25.28 -15.86
CA GLY A 78 9.98 23.94 -16.42
C GLY A 78 11.43 23.44 -16.45
N GLY A 79 11.62 22.14 -16.21
CA GLY A 79 12.93 21.54 -15.93
C GLY A 79 12.84 20.62 -14.70
N GLN A 80 13.97 20.11 -14.16
CA GLN A 80 14.00 19.32 -12.90
C GLN A 80 14.06 20.22 -11.65
N ASP A 81 13.17 21.20 -11.49
CA ASP A 81 13.17 22.12 -10.35
C ASP A 81 13.06 21.41 -9.00
N ILE A 82 13.97 21.76 -8.08
CA ILE A 82 14.11 21.17 -6.74
C ILE A 82 13.85 22.25 -5.69
N ALA A 83 12.88 22.00 -4.80
CA ALA A 83 12.66 22.80 -3.60
C ALA A 83 13.33 22.13 -2.40
N ASP A 84 14.28 22.82 -1.75
CA ASP A 84 15.02 22.30 -0.59
C ASP A 84 14.65 23.07 0.69
N PHE A 85 13.99 22.37 1.62
CA PHE A 85 13.54 22.88 2.91
C PHE A 85 14.51 22.40 4.00
N ARG A 86 15.38 23.29 4.48
CA ARG A 86 16.33 23.02 5.57
C ARG A 86 15.95 23.77 6.85
N VAL A 87 14.85 23.40 7.48
CA VAL A 87 14.20 24.23 8.52
C VAL A 87 14.31 23.68 9.93
N ALA A 88 14.24 24.58 10.92
CA ALA A 88 14.11 24.26 12.35
C ALA A 88 12.67 24.36 12.89
N SER A 89 11.66 24.75 12.11
CA SER A 89 10.20 24.64 12.34
C SER A 89 9.53 25.66 11.43
N GLY A 90 8.41 25.32 10.77
CA GLY A 90 7.73 26.32 9.95
C GLY A 90 6.46 25.87 9.23
N THR A 91 5.66 26.86 8.86
CA THR A 91 4.50 26.67 7.96
C THR A 91 4.81 27.26 6.59
N VAL A 92 4.71 26.44 5.57
CA VAL A 92 4.80 26.80 4.15
C VAL A 92 3.38 26.89 3.61
N THR A 93 2.92 28.08 3.26
CA THR A 93 1.61 28.24 2.59
C THR A 93 1.82 28.20 1.09
N VAL A 94 1.24 27.23 0.37
CA VAL A 94 1.31 27.22 -1.10
C VAL A 94 0.21 28.13 -1.65
N SER A 95 0.57 29.09 -2.49
CA SER A 95 -0.35 29.98 -3.19
C SER A 95 -0.57 29.46 -4.62
N GLY A 96 -1.81 29.18 -4.97
CA GLY A 96 -2.15 28.64 -6.29
C GLY A 96 -1.57 27.24 -6.54
N THR A 97 -1.12 26.99 -7.76
CA THR A 97 -0.46 25.74 -8.15
C THR A 97 1.03 25.99 -8.39
N VAL A 98 1.88 25.21 -7.73
CA VAL A 98 3.33 25.25 -7.91
C VAL A 98 3.79 23.93 -8.51
N ASN A 99 4.44 24.00 -9.66
CA ASN A 99 5.05 22.86 -10.33
C ASN A 99 6.43 22.55 -9.73
N VAL A 100 6.66 21.30 -9.36
CA VAL A 100 7.90 20.82 -8.71
C VAL A 100 8.26 19.41 -9.18
N ASN A 101 9.55 19.11 -9.27
CA ASN A 101 10.00 17.73 -9.52
C ASN A 101 10.45 17.07 -8.24
N LYS A 102 11.04 17.86 -7.33
CA LYS A 102 11.53 17.35 -6.07
C LYS A 102 11.26 18.33 -4.94
N VAL A 103 10.75 17.81 -3.83
CA VAL A 103 10.68 18.47 -2.54
C VAL A 103 11.63 17.74 -1.61
N ASN A 104 12.67 18.39 -1.14
CA ASN A 104 13.59 17.87 -0.13
C ASN A 104 13.27 18.50 1.22
N ILE A 105 13.10 17.70 2.26
CA ILE A 105 12.83 18.15 3.62
C ILE A 105 13.95 17.61 4.51
N VAL A 106 14.77 18.51 5.04
CA VAL A 106 15.95 18.21 5.86
C VAL A 106 15.87 19.03 7.14
N GLY A 107 15.95 18.39 8.31
CA GLY A 107 15.90 19.12 9.58
C GLY A 107 15.33 18.30 10.74
N ILE A 108 15.28 18.93 11.90
CA ILE A 108 14.91 18.27 13.17
C ILE A 108 13.56 18.76 13.72
N ASN A 109 12.73 19.46 12.95
CA ASN A 109 11.42 19.96 13.41
C ASN A 109 10.34 20.06 12.31
N THR A 110 9.10 20.43 12.68
CA THR A 110 7.89 20.34 11.84
C THR A 110 7.87 21.26 10.61
N CYS A 111 7.54 20.68 9.45
CA CYS A 111 7.24 21.41 8.21
C CYS A 111 5.78 21.17 7.81
N ILE A 112 4.99 22.23 7.66
CA ILE A 112 3.56 22.14 7.29
C ILE A 112 3.34 22.79 5.94
N PHE A 113 2.97 22.00 4.92
CA PHE A 113 2.54 22.50 3.62
C PHE A 113 1.03 22.71 3.65
N ASN A 114 0.61 23.97 3.73
CA ASN A 114 -0.78 24.34 3.91
C ASN A 114 -1.33 25.04 2.67
N SER A 115 -2.58 24.71 2.29
CA SER A 115 -3.25 25.28 1.11
C SER A 115 -2.51 25.02 -0.22
N GLY A 116 -3.05 25.55 -1.32
CA GLY A 116 -2.48 25.48 -2.67
C GLY A 116 -2.28 24.06 -3.19
N THR A 117 -1.72 23.92 -4.39
CA THR A 117 -1.45 22.62 -5.03
C THR A 117 0.03 22.47 -5.32
N LEU A 118 0.64 21.38 -4.85
CA LEU A 118 1.94 20.93 -5.32
C LEU A 118 1.76 19.97 -6.50
N ALA A 119 2.20 20.41 -7.67
CA ALA A 119 2.05 19.68 -8.92
C ALA A 119 3.36 19.00 -9.32
N PHE A 120 3.33 17.66 -9.35
CA PHE A 120 4.44 16.84 -9.79
C PHE A 120 4.24 16.37 -11.23
N PRO A 121 5.32 16.13 -11.99
CA PRO A 121 5.22 15.67 -13.37
C PRO A 121 4.62 14.26 -13.45
N ALA A 122 3.99 13.94 -14.58
CA ALA A 122 3.53 12.59 -14.87
C ALA A 122 4.70 11.58 -14.96
N GLY A 123 5.92 12.04 -15.27
CA GLY A 123 7.14 11.22 -15.27
C GLY A 123 7.63 10.79 -13.88
N GLY A 124 7.00 11.28 -12.80
CA GLY A 124 7.37 10.97 -11.42
C GLY A 124 8.10 12.13 -10.75
N GLY A 125 7.50 12.67 -9.69
CA GLY A 125 8.12 13.59 -8.76
C GLY A 125 8.53 12.91 -7.46
N ILE A 126 9.41 13.56 -6.71
CA ILE A 126 10.01 13.01 -5.49
C ILE A 126 9.73 13.93 -4.31
N ILE A 127 9.25 13.35 -3.21
CA ILE A 127 9.29 13.97 -1.89
C ILE A 127 10.33 13.21 -1.09
N ASP A 128 11.50 13.79 -0.90
CA ASP A 128 12.59 13.22 -0.09
C ASP A 128 12.57 13.82 1.31
N VAL A 129 12.32 12.98 2.31
CA VAL A 129 12.32 13.37 3.72
C VAL A 129 13.53 12.76 4.41
N ASN A 130 14.54 13.59 4.63
CA ASN A 130 15.75 13.24 5.37
C ASN A 130 15.79 14.00 6.71
N ALA A 131 14.73 13.83 7.49
CA ALA A 131 14.48 14.56 8.72
C ALA A 131 14.06 13.60 9.86
N SER A 132 14.40 13.95 11.11
CA SER A 132 14.04 13.16 12.30
C SER A 132 12.65 13.47 12.86
N THR A 133 11.83 14.27 12.17
CA THR A 133 10.57 14.81 12.73
C THR A 133 9.40 14.87 11.74
N ALA A 134 8.20 15.02 12.30
CA ALA A 134 6.92 15.01 11.59
C ALA A 134 6.78 16.22 10.65
N HIS A 135 6.37 15.98 9.41
CA HIS A 135 5.91 17.02 8.48
C HIS A 135 4.49 16.69 8.05
N SER A 136 3.77 17.65 7.48
CA SER A 136 2.41 17.43 6.99
C SER A 136 2.17 18.10 5.65
N PHE A 137 1.56 17.35 4.73
CA PHE A 137 1.02 17.85 3.48
C PHE A 137 -0.49 17.97 3.63
N ASN A 138 -0.96 19.19 3.91
CA ASN A 138 -2.38 19.48 4.10
C ASN A 138 -3.04 20.04 2.84
N GLY A 139 -2.26 20.63 1.93
CA GLY A 139 -2.70 21.08 0.61
C GLY A 139 -2.72 19.95 -0.44
N PRO A 140 -3.54 20.08 -1.50
CA PRO A 140 -3.56 19.16 -2.63
C PRO A 140 -2.19 18.81 -3.23
N LEU A 141 -1.98 17.51 -3.48
CA LEU A 141 -0.93 16.99 -4.36
C LEU A 141 -1.55 16.55 -5.70
N THR A 142 -0.80 16.65 -6.79
CA THR A 142 -1.20 16.14 -8.12
C THR A 142 -0.03 15.54 -8.88
N GLY A 143 -0.32 14.63 -9.81
CA GLY A 143 0.67 13.91 -10.63
C GLY A 143 1.09 12.58 -10.01
N ASN A 144 2.34 12.19 -10.26
CA ASN A 144 2.95 10.97 -9.74
C ASN A 144 3.98 11.33 -8.67
N VAL A 145 3.90 10.71 -7.49
CA VAL A 145 4.75 11.05 -6.34
C VAL A 145 5.42 9.79 -5.78
N THR A 146 6.75 9.80 -5.70
CA THR A 146 7.50 8.89 -4.85
C THR A 146 7.91 9.64 -3.59
N TYR A 147 7.37 9.20 -2.47
CA TYR A 147 7.69 9.68 -1.15
C TYR A 147 8.78 8.79 -0.54
N ASN A 148 9.98 9.32 -0.39
CA ASN A 148 11.09 8.67 0.28
C ASN A 148 11.28 9.24 1.69
N ALA A 149 11.58 8.37 2.67
CA ALA A 149 11.87 8.85 4.03
C ALA A 149 12.96 8.04 4.73
N THR A 150 14.12 8.66 4.96
CA THR A 150 15.31 8.01 5.55
C THR A 150 15.45 8.23 7.06
N GLY A 151 14.79 9.24 7.65
CA GLY A 151 15.21 9.85 8.92
C GLY A 151 14.48 9.52 10.22
N ASN A 152 13.38 8.75 10.23
CA ASN A 152 12.71 8.43 11.50
C ASN A 152 13.19 7.08 12.06
N THR A 153 13.90 7.11 13.19
CA THR A 153 14.32 5.93 13.97
C THR A 153 13.44 5.69 15.19
N SER A 154 12.21 6.25 15.24
CA SER A 154 11.29 6.00 16.36
C SER A 154 10.94 4.51 16.40
N THR A 155 11.67 3.79 17.24
CA THR A 155 11.51 2.37 17.52
C THR A 155 10.25 2.07 18.34
N THR A 156 9.49 3.09 18.75
CA THR A 156 8.23 2.93 19.47
C THR A 156 7.06 3.28 18.56
N ALA A 157 6.14 2.32 18.40
CA ALA A 157 4.90 2.41 17.62
C ALA A 157 3.88 3.45 18.16
N THR A 158 4.28 4.26 19.13
CA THR A 158 3.43 5.20 19.86
C THR A 158 3.54 6.61 19.29
N SER A 159 2.73 6.85 18.26
CA SER A 159 2.04 8.12 17.94
C SER A 159 2.66 9.18 17.01
N GLY A 160 3.94 9.10 16.64
CA GLY A 160 4.52 10.03 15.65
C GLY A 160 4.83 9.35 14.32
N GLY A 161 4.00 9.54 13.29
CA GLY A 161 4.40 9.17 11.92
C GLY A 161 5.66 9.93 11.48
N ILE A 162 6.35 9.43 10.46
CA ILE A 162 7.41 10.17 9.74
C ILE A 162 6.87 11.48 9.16
N GLY A 163 5.56 11.52 8.87
CA GLY A 163 4.80 12.69 8.51
C GLY A 163 3.33 12.31 8.28
N SER A 164 2.54 13.25 7.76
CA SER A 164 1.16 13.02 7.36
C SER A 164 0.84 13.59 5.98
N ILE A 165 -0.07 12.94 5.27
CA ILE A 165 -0.73 13.48 4.08
C ILE A 165 -2.23 13.54 4.38
N ALA A 166 -2.82 14.70 4.08
CA ALA A 166 -4.23 15.00 4.22
C ALA A 166 -4.78 15.59 2.92
N GLY A 167 -6.03 16.06 2.96
CA GLY A 167 -6.70 16.69 1.84
C GLY A 167 -7.27 15.71 0.80
N ASN A 168 -7.99 16.27 -0.17
CA ASN A 168 -8.53 15.53 -1.30
C ASN A 168 -7.61 15.71 -2.52
N ASN A 169 -6.65 14.79 -2.68
CA ASN A 169 -5.62 14.85 -3.71
C ASN A 169 -6.14 14.33 -5.06
N THR A 170 -7.20 14.95 -5.59
CA THR A 170 -7.93 14.47 -6.79
C THR A 170 -7.06 14.32 -8.06
N GLY A 171 -5.92 15.01 -8.13
CA GLY A 171 -4.99 14.92 -9.24
C GLY A 171 -3.85 13.90 -9.06
N LEU A 172 -3.74 13.22 -7.92
CA LEU A 172 -2.73 12.16 -7.72
C LEU A 172 -3.11 10.90 -8.47
N THR A 173 -2.32 10.50 -9.45
CA THR A 173 -2.53 9.24 -10.20
C THR A 173 -1.69 8.09 -9.65
N TYR A 174 -0.53 8.39 -9.07
CA TYR A 174 0.37 7.42 -8.47
C TYR A 174 1.01 7.99 -7.19
N PHE A 175 1.07 7.17 -6.14
CA PHE A 175 1.79 7.47 -4.92
C PHE A 175 2.62 6.25 -4.50
N GLU A 176 3.93 6.42 -4.28
CA GLU A 176 4.80 5.39 -3.75
C GLU A 176 5.37 5.80 -2.40
N LEU A 177 5.22 4.95 -1.38
CA LEU A 177 5.94 5.07 -0.11
C LEU A 177 7.18 4.17 -0.12
N ASN A 178 8.35 4.78 0.09
CA ASN A 178 9.62 4.07 0.21
C ASN A 178 10.46 4.62 1.38
N THR A 179 10.40 3.95 2.53
CA THR A 179 11.12 4.39 3.73
C THR A 179 12.47 3.66 3.93
N GLY A 180 13.37 4.28 4.69
CA GLY A 180 14.65 3.69 5.10
C GLY A 180 14.50 2.49 6.06
N GLY A 181 13.44 2.45 6.87
CA GLY A 181 13.12 1.37 7.82
C GLY A 181 11.70 0.84 7.67
N THR A 182 11.48 -0.46 7.88
CA THR A 182 10.17 -1.12 7.73
C THR A 182 9.11 -0.63 8.72
N GLN A 183 9.54 -0.06 9.85
CA GLN A 183 8.65 0.47 10.89
C GLN A 183 8.24 1.94 10.68
N ASN A 184 8.85 2.62 9.70
CA ASN A 184 8.60 4.03 9.43
C ASN A 184 7.21 4.22 8.84
N GLN A 185 6.38 5.06 9.47
CA GLN A 185 4.97 5.21 9.12
C GLN A 185 4.61 6.59 8.57
N LEU A 186 4.03 6.67 7.37
CA LEU A 186 3.37 7.88 6.85
C LEU A 186 1.89 7.87 7.23
N LEU A 187 1.39 8.89 7.92
CA LEU A 187 -0.02 8.96 8.35
C LEU A 187 -0.91 9.52 7.23
N VAL A 188 -2.08 8.92 7.04
CA VAL A 188 -3.06 9.34 6.03
C VAL A 188 -4.36 9.68 6.75
N SER A 189 -4.62 10.97 6.92
CA SER A 189 -5.67 11.48 7.81
C SER A 189 -6.97 11.85 7.10
N SER A 190 -7.08 11.60 5.79
CA SER A 190 -8.31 11.87 5.02
C SER A 190 -8.52 10.88 3.87
N ALA A 191 -9.76 10.76 3.43
CA ALA A 191 -10.19 9.74 2.46
C ALA A 191 -9.46 9.79 1.11
N GLY A 192 -9.20 11.00 0.59
CA GLY A 192 -8.59 11.23 -0.72
C GLY A 192 -7.11 11.56 -0.67
N ALA A 193 -6.44 11.37 0.47
CA ALA A 193 -5.06 11.81 0.63
C ALA A 193 -4.05 11.08 -0.26
N LEU A 194 -4.34 9.88 -0.75
CA LEU A 194 -3.45 9.19 -1.71
C LEU A 194 -4.04 9.12 -3.13
N GLY A 195 -5.00 10.00 -3.44
CA GLY A 195 -5.60 10.11 -4.76
C GLY A 195 -7.09 9.75 -4.82
N PRO A 196 -7.76 10.00 -5.95
CA PRO A 196 -9.10 9.51 -6.26
C PRO A 196 -9.17 7.97 -6.27
N ASN A 197 -10.37 7.44 -6.50
CA ASN A 197 -10.54 6.02 -6.78
C ASN A 197 -9.69 5.60 -7.98
N SER A 198 -9.18 4.37 -7.95
CA SER A 198 -8.29 3.77 -8.95
C SER A 198 -6.87 4.34 -9.03
N SER A 199 -6.52 5.36 -8.24
CA SER A 199 -5.12 5.77 -8.10
C SER A 199 -4.27 4.61 -7.60
N THR A 200 -3.04 4.52 -8.11
CA THR A 200 -2.10 3.49 -7.68
C THR A 200 -1.34 3.94 -6.44
N VAL A 201 -1.37 3.14 -5.39
CA VAL A 201 -0.61 3.35 -4.15
C VAL A 201 0.37 2.20 -4.01
N LYS A 202 1.65 2.44 -4.25
CA LYS A 202 2.72 1.47 -4.01
C LYS A 202 3.32 1.69 -2.63
N ILE A 203 3.56 0.62 -1.89
CA ILE A 203 4.27 0.65 -0.62
C ILE A 203 5.48 -0.28 -0.75
N THR A 204 6.59 0.30 -1.19
CA THR A 204 7.85 -0.42 -1.37
C THR A 204 8.49 -0.77 -0.03
N LYS A 205 8.44 0.16 0.93
CA LYS A 205 8.96 -0.06 2.28
C LYS A 205 8.35 0.91 3.26
N GLY A 206 8.14 0.45 4.50
CA GLY A 206 7.51 1.24 5.57
C GLY A 206 6.02 0.97 5.70
N ILE A 207 5.32 1.87 6.36
CA ILE A 207 3.90 1.74 6.66
C ILE A 207 3.12 2.96 6.16
N VAL A 208 2.09 2.75 5.34
CA VAL A 208 1.02 3.74 5.17
C VAL A 208 0.03 3.53 6.31
N GLY A 209 -0.11 4.55 7.15
CA GLY A 209 -0.91 4.55 8.36
C GLY A 209 -2.21 5.30 8.19
N LEU A 210 -3.31 4.65 7.86
CA LEU A 210 -4.63 5.27 7.81
C LEU A 210 -5.03 5.71 9.23
N SER A 211 -5.21 7.01 9.45
CA SER A 211 -5.43 7.62 10.77
C SER A 211 -6.52 8.68 10.78
N ALA A 212 -7.47 8.61 9.84
CA ALA A 212 -8.59 9.53 9.78
C ALA A 212 -9.59 9.28 10.92
N ALA A 213 -10.51 10.23 11.12
CA ALA A 213 -11.56 10.13 12.12
C ALA A 213 -12.45 8.89 11.92
N ASN A 214 -13.11 8.47 13.00
CA ASN A 214 -14.04 7.35 12.98
C ASN A 214 -15.11 7.51 11.90
N GLY A 215 -15.45 6.42 11.20
CA GLY A 215 -16.41 6.42 10.09
C GLY A 215 -15.87 6.92 8.74
N THR A 216 -14.58 7.25 8.63
CA THR A 216 -14.00 7.67 7.34
C THR A 216 -13.94 6.52 6.35
N THR A 217 -14.60 6.68 5.20
CA THR A 217 -14.45 5.84 4.01
C THR A 217 -13.30 6.37 3.16
N TYR A 218 -12.21 5.61 3.05
CA TYR A 218 -11.09 5.98 2.16
C TYR A 218 -11.38 5.64 0.71
N ASN A 219 -10.72 6.37 -0.19
CA ASN A 219 -10.79 6.10 -1.61
C ASN A 219 -10.23 4.71 -1.96
N SER A 220 -10.75 4.21 -3.08
CA SER A 220 -10.56 2.89 -3.62
C SER A 220 -9.24 2.80 -4.41
N TRP A 221 -8.10 2.70 -3.74
CA TRP A 221 -6.80 2.69 -4.41
C TRP A 221 -6.37 1.30 -4.89
N VAL A 222 -5.77 1.23 -6.08
CA VAL A 222 -5.03 0.04 -6.52
C VAL A 222 -3.73 0.00 -5.70
N THR A 223 -3.63 -0.92 -4.75
CA THR A 223 -2.51 -0.92 -3.80
C THR A 223 -1.50 -2.01 -4.17
N ASP A 224 -0.23 -1.65 -4.34
CA ASP A 224 0.89 -2.55 -4.60
C ASP A 224 1.78 -2.62 -3.35
N PHE A 225 1.77 -3.77 -2.66
CA PHE A 225 2.66 -4.02 -1.52
C PHE A 225 3.96 -4.62 -2.05
N ALA A 226 4.97 -3.77 -2.27
CA ALA A 226 6.28 -4.16 -2.77
C ALA A 226 7.34 -4.31 -1.66
N GLY A 227 6.89 -4.68 -0.45
CA GLY A 227 7.72 -4.81 0.76
C GLY A 227 7.31 -3.92 1.95
N GLY A 228 6.25 -3.12 1.80
CA GLY A 228 5.69 -2.31 2.89
C GLY A 228 4.24 -2.65 3.25
N VAL A 229 3.72 -1.97 4.26
CA VAL A 229 2.46 -2.31 4.95
C VAL A 229 1.44 -1.19 4.84
N LEU A 230 0.17 -1.51 4.60
CA LEU A 230 -0.95 -0.61 4.90
C LEU A 230 -1.51 -0.95 6.28
N ARG A 231 -1.38 -0.03 7.23
CA ARG A 231 -1.89 -0.15 8.60
C ARG A 231 -3.05 0.83 8.79
N LEU A 232 -4.16 0.35 9.35
CA LEU A 232 -5.25 1.22 9.78
C LEU A 232 -5.13 1.44 11.30
N ARG A 233 -4.71 2.64 11.71
CA ARG A 233 -4.60 3.04 13.12
C ARG A 233 -5.89 3.75 13.52
N VAL A 234 -6.80 3.01 14.15
CA VAL A 234 -7.99 3.61 14.78
C VAL A 234 -7.77 3.63 16.28
N ALA A 235 -7.73 4.82 16.87
CA ALA A 235 -7.93 4.98 18.31
C ALA A 235 -9.45 5.03 18.58
N GLY A 236 -10.13 3.87 18.55
CA GLY A 236 -11.58 3.78 18.79
C GLY A 236 -12.32 2.68 18.02
N THR A 237 -13.56 2.40 18.42
CA THR A 237 -14.47 1.43 17.79
C THR A 237 -15.11 2.00 16.51
N GLY A 238 -15.01 1.32 15.35
CA GLY A 238 -15.94 1.57 14.22
C GLY A 238 -15.43 2.20 12.91
N SER A 239 -14.13 2.44 12.70
CA SER A 239 -13.70 2.93 11.38
C SER A 239 -13.80 1.83 10.31
N THR A 240 -14.41 2.16 9.18
CA THR A 240 -14.63 1.24 8.05
C THR A 240 -13.76 1.69 6.88
N TYR A 241 -12.74 0.92 6.49
CA TYR A 241 -12.09 1.14 5.19
C TYR A 241 -12.87 0.36 4.13
N SER A 242 -13.69 1.06 3.36
CA SER A 242 -14.53 0.55 2.26
C SER A 242 -13.90 0.82 0.88
N GLY A 243 -12.57 0.87 0.80
CA GLY A 243 -11.89 1.00 -0.49
C GLY A 243 -12.03 -0.28 -1.32
N ASN A 244 -12.36 -0.16 -2.62
CA ASN A 244 -12.19 -1.27 -3.56
C ASN A 244 -10.73 -1.31 -4.02
N GLY A 245 -9.87 -1.97 -3.26
CA GLY A 245 -8.49 -2.18 -3.73
C GLY A 245 -8.45 -3.30 -4.77
N THR A 246 -7.56 -3.23 -5.75
CA THR A 246 -6.92 -4.44 -6.26
C THR A 246 -5.60 -4.52 -5.51
N LEU A 247 -5.39 -5.56 -4.72
CA LEU A 247 -4.02 -5.91 -4.34
C LEU A 247 -3.38 -6.48 -5.62
N SER A 248 -2.37 -5.82 -6.18
CA SER A 248 -1.52 -6.38 -7.23
C SER A 248 -0.13 -6.44 -6.66
N ALA A 249 0.51 -7.61 -6.64
CA ALA A 249 1.67 -7.81 -5.78
C ALA A 249 2.96 -8.04 -6.57
N ASN A 250 4.00 -7.34 -6.12
CA ASN A 250 5.38 -7.80 -6.16
C ASN A 250 5.96 -7.86 -4.72
N THR A 251 5.57 -8.92 -3.99
CA THR A 251 6.19 -9.52 -2.78
C THR A 251 5.95 -8.95 -1.37
N GLU A 252 5.55 -9.89 -0.51
CA GLU A 252 5.63 -10.03 0.96
C GLU A 252 5.03 -8.94 1.90
N PHE A 253 3.94 -9.35 2.57
CA PHE A 253 3.34 -8.78 3.79
C PHE A 253 2.56 -7.46 3.68
N ALA A 254 1.27 -7.57 3.37
CA ALA A 254 0.32 -6.56 3.84
C ALA A 254 -0.26 -6.94 5.19
N THR A 255 0.33 -6.44 6.27
CA THR A 255 -0.26 -6.57 7.62
C THR A 255 -1.42 -5.60 7.78
N ILE A 256 -2.63 -6.08 7.54
CA ILE A 256 -3.84 -5.35 7.91
C ILE A 256 -4.07 -5.54 9.40
N ALA A 257 -3.72 -4.53 10.20
CA ALA A 257 -4.04 -4.47 11.62
C ALA A 257 -5.25 -3.55 11.82
N SER A 258 -6.42 -4.09 12.17
CA SER A 258 -7.62 -3.29 12.48
C SER A 258 -8.37 -3.80 13.70
N ALA A 259 -9.05 -2.88 14.38
CA ALA A 259 -10.08 -3.18 15.38
C ALA A 259 -11.45 -3.46 14.74
N ASN A 260 -11.71 -3.05 13.50
CA ASN A 260 -12.80 -3.49 12.61
C ASN A 260 -12.44 -3.00 11.19
N LEU A 261 -12.54 -3.82 10.16
CA LEU A 261 -12.31 -3.48 8.76
C LEU A 261 -13.35 -4.17 7.90
N ILE A 262 -13.87 -3.51 6.85
CA ILE A 262 -14.75 -4.13 5.85
C ILE A 262 -14.23 -3.79 4.45
N TYR A 263 -13.42 -4.68 3.90
CA TYR A 263 -12.93 -4.56 2.54
C TYR A 263 -13.97 -5.12 1.55
N SER A 264 -14.51 -4.28 0.66
CA SER A 264 -15.59 -4.67 -0.28
C SER A 264 -15.12 -4.83 -1.73
N GLY A 265 -13.84 -4.55 -2.02
CA GLY A 265 -13.24 -4.72 -3.34
C GLY A 265 -12.83 -6.14 -3.68
N THR A 266 -12.43 -6.38 -4.94
CA THR A 266 -11.83 -7.65 -5.34
C THR A 266 -10.36 -7.72 -4.91
N LEU A 267 -10.04 -8.70 -4.07
CA LEU A 267 -8.66 -8.98 -3.64
C LEU A 267 -8.00 -9.98 -4.60
N ASN A 268 -6.94 -9.60 -5.31
CA ASN A 268 -6.14 -10.52 -6.10
C ASN A 268 -4.80 -10.81 -5.40
N LEU A 269 -4.61 -12.03 -4.94
CA LEU A 269 -3.37 -12.43 -4.26
C LEU A 269 -2.25 -12.77 -5.25
N ASN A 270 -2.56 -12.94 -6.54
CA ASN A 270 -1.63 -13.49 -7.53
C ASN A 270 -0.96 -14.75 -6.98
N ALA A 271 0.36 -14.78 -6.76
CA ALA A 271 1.06 -15.89 -6.09
C ALA A 271 1.62 -15.50 -4.71
N ASN A 272 1.13 -14.43 -4.10
CA ASN A 272 1.71 -13.80 -2.92
C ASN A 272 0.92 -14.11 -1.64
N THR A 273 1.57 -13.96 -0.50
CA THR A 273 0.94 -14.12 0.81
C THR A 273 0.46 -12.78 1.37
N LEU A 274 -0.84 -12.67 1.66
CA LEU A 274 -1.43 -11.60 2.46
C LEU A 274 -1.61 -12.07 3.90
N THR A 275 -1.03 -11.34 4.85
CA THR A 275 -1.15 -11.66 6.28
C THR A 275 -2.14 -10.70 6.96
N LEU A 276 -3.28 -11.22 7.40
CA LEU A 276 -4.28 -10.47 8.13
C LEU A 276 -4.06 -10.66 9.64
N ALA A 277 -3.93 -9.54 10.36
CA ALA A 277 -3.56 -9.51 11.78
C ALA A 277 -4.62 -8.74 12.57
N PRO A 278 -5.83 -9.30 12.76
CA PRO A 278 -6.88 -8.61 13.48
C PRO A 278 -6.45 -8.35 14.94
N GLN A 279 -6.73 -7.14 15.44
CA GLN A 279 -6.42 -6.76 16.81
C GLN A 279 -7.30 -7.52 17.80
N SER A 280 -7.00 -7.40 19.10
CA SER A 280 -7.86 -8.00 20.13
C SER A 280 -9.30 -7.48 20.01
N SER A 281 -10.27 -8.40 19.97
CA SER A 281 -11.70 -8.13 19.74
C SER A 281 -12.03 -7.43 18.42
N GLY A 282 -11.08 -7.35 17.49
CA GLY A 282 -11.30 -6.69 16.22
C GLY A 282 -11.79 -7.59 15.10
N SER A 283 -12.35 -7.02 14.03
CA SER A 283 -12.70 -7.79 12.83
C SER A 283 -12.00 -7.28 11.56
N ILE A 284 -11.77 -8.17 10.61
CA ILE A 284 -11.40 -7.88 9.22
C ILE A 284 -12.36 -8.66 8.34
N THR A 285 -13.30 -8.00 7.68
CA THR A 285 -14.28 -8.63 6.80
C THR A 285 -13.89 -8.39 5.35
N LEU A 286 -13.68 -9.45 4.60
CA LEU A 286 -13.49 -9.44 3.14
C LEU A 286 -14.83 -9.73 2.47
N ASN A 287 -15.53 -8.67 2.08
CA ASN A 287 -16.84 -8.68 1.41
C ASN A 287 -16.76 -8.59 -0.12
N GLY A 288 -15.57 -8.41 -0.69
CA GLY A 288 -15.38 -8.63 -2.13
C GLY A 288 -14.60 -9.91 -2.40
N ALA A 289 -14.61 -10.36 -3.65
CA ALA A 289 -14.07 -11.66 -4.02
C ALA A 289 -12.54 -11.70 -3.84
N VAL A 290 -12.03 -12.78 -3.27
CA VAL A 290 -10.61 -13.14 -3.23
C VAL A 290 -10.28 -14.00 -4.46
N SER A 291 -9.11 -13.78 -5.05
CA SER A 291 -8.63 -14.47 -6.25
C SER A 291 -7.11 -14.67 -6.22
N GLY A 292 -6.60 -15.51 -7.11
CA GLY A 292 -5.18 -15.83 -7.23
C GLY A 292 -4.78 -17.13 -6.52
N SER A 293 -3.58 -17.61 -6.82
CA SER A 293 -2.93 -18.79 -6.23
C SER A 293 -2.13 -18.50 -4.96
N GLY A 294 -2.07 -17.24 -4.53
CA GLY A 294 -1.36 -16.78 -3.34
C GLY A 294 -2.03 -17.19 -2.03
N ASN A 295 -1.44 -16.84 -0.89
CA ASN A 295 -1.94 -17.28 0.41
C ASN A 295 -2.64 -16.16 1.16
N LEU A 296 -3.65 -16.52 1.95
CA LEU A 296 -4.26 -15.68 2.95
C LEU A 296 -3.92 -16.25 4.32
N THR A 297 -3.10 -15.55 5.10
CA THR A 297 -2.68 -16.01 6.42
C THR A 297 -3.33 -15.17 7.49
N VAL A 298 -4.08 -15.79 8.41
CA VAL A 298 -4.57 -15.14 9.64
C VAL A 298 -3.48 -15.28 10.71
N ASN A 299 -2.73 -14.21 10.94
CA ASN A 299 -1.61 -14.18 11.87
C ASN A 299 -1.39 -12.79 12.48
N ASN A 300 -1.74 -12.63 13.75
CA ASN A 300 -1.37 -11.50 14.60
C ASN A 300 0.07 -11.61 15.16
N GLY A 301 1.07 -11.67 14.28
CA GLY A 301 2.48 -11.89 14.64
C GLY A 301 3.14 -10.76 15.46
N ALA A 302 2.49 -9.60 15.58
CA ALA A 302 3.06 -8.40 16.20
C ALA A 302 2.51 -8.07 17.60
N ILE A 303 1.61 -8.89 18.16
CA ILE A 303 1.05 -8.64 19.50
C ILE A 303 1.35 -9.82 20.41
N SER A 304 2.21 -9.56 21.40
CA SER A 304 2.42 -10.43 22.55
C SER A 304 1.13 -10.51 23.38
N GLY A 305 0.57 -11.70 23.59
CA GLY A 305 -0.60 -11.94 24.43
C GLY A 305 -1.53 -13.00 23.84
N ALA A 306 -1.87 -14.03 24.62
CA ALA A 306 -2.46 -15.27 24.11
C ALA A 306 -4.00 -15.31 24.07
N ASP A 307 -4.75 -14.40 24.71
CA ASP A 307 -6.21 -14.52 24.77
C ASP A 307 -6.91 -13.20 24.42
N GLY A 308 -7.87 -13.27 23.48
CA GLY A 308 -8.71 -12.15 23.05
C GLY A 308 -8.54 -11.70 21.60
N LEU A 309 -8.11 -12.56 20.67
CA LEU A 309 -7.70 -12.19 19.31
C LEU A 309 -8.88 -11.99 18.35
N GLY A 310 -8.75 -11.08 17.39
CA GLY A 310 -9.82 -10.73 16.48
C GLY A 310 -10.13 -11.76 15.39
N THR A 311 -11.11 -11.45 14.55
CA THR A 311 -11.66 -12.32 13.50
C THR A 311 -11.37 -11.79 12.10
N VAL A 312 -10.96 -12.64 11.17
CA VAL A 312 -10.96 -12.42 9.73
C VAL A 312 -12.17 -13.14 9.15
N THR A 313 -13.10 -12.43 8.51
CA THR A 313 -14.31 -12.98 7.90
C THR A 313 -14.19 -12.99 6.38
N LEU A 314 -14.41 -14.15 5.75
CA LEU A 314 -14.64 -14.26 4.30
C LEU A 314 -16.14 -14.24 4.02
N GLY A 315 -16.63 -13.13 3.44
CA GLY A 315 -18.05 -12.86 3.23
C GLY A 315 -18.62 -13.32 1.88
N THR A 316 -17.77 -13.67 0.93
CA THR A 316 -18.15 -13.93 -0.47
C THR A 316 -17.67 -15.29 -0.97
N ALA A 317 -18.25 -15.75 -2.08
CA ALA A 317 -17.76 -16.89 -2.83
C ALA A 317 -16.48 -16.52 -3.59
N ASN A 318 -15.47 -17.39 -3.52
CA ASN A 318 -14.14 -17.13 -4.09
C ASN A 318 -13.71 -18.24 -5.06
N PRO A 319 -14.37 -18.39 -6.22
CA PRO A 319 -14.07 -19.48 -7.17
C PRO A 319 -12.68 -19.38 -7.79
N SER A 320 -12.07 -18.18 -7.79
CA SER A 320 -10.75 -17.93 -8.36
C SER A 320 -9.64 -17.84 -7.31
N PHE A 321 -9.95 -18.03 -6.02
CA PHE A 321 -8.95 -18.16 -4.97
C PHE A 321 -8.50 -19.62 -4.90
N THR A 322 -7.32 -19.91 -5.45
CA THR A 322 -6.80 -21.27 -5.61
C THR A 322 -5.62 -21.58 -4.69
N GLY A 323 -5.13 -20.60 -3.93
CA GLY A 323 -4.05 -20.80 -2.98
C GLY A 323 -4.53 -21.40 -1.65
N THR A 324 -3.99 -20.88 -0.55
CA THR A 324 -4.24 -21.43 0.80
C THR A 324 -4.71 -20.34 1.75
N ALA A 325 -5.77 -20.62 2.51
CA ALA A 325 -6.15 -19.86 3.70
C ALA A 325 -5.62 -20.56 4.95
N THR A 326 -4.66 -19.95 5.64
CA THR A 326 -3.96 -20.53 6.80
C THR A 326 -4.31 -19.79 8.09
N THR A 327 -4.68 -20.51 9.15
CA THR A 327 -4.73 -19.97 10.52
C THR A 327 -3.43 -20.27 11.27
N THR A 328 -3.00 -19.40 12.19
CA THR A 328 -1.78 -19.61 13.00
C THR A 328 -2.17 -19.74 14.47
N GLY A 329 -1.80 -20.82 15.15
CA GLY A 329 -2.19 -21.14 16.54
C GLY A 329 -2.15 -19.95 17.51
N GLY A 330 -3.31 -19.56 18.06
CA GLY A 330 -3.44 -18.43 18.98
C GLY A 330 -3.04 -17.08 18.38
N LYS A 331 -3.37 -16.82 17.10
CA LYS A 331 -3.08 -15.56 16.38
C LYS A 331 -4.30 -14.96 15.64
N GLY A 332 -5.51 -15.49 15.83
CA GLY A 332 -6.77 -14.91 15.32
C GLY A 332 -7.69 -15.96 14.69
N THR A 333 -8.98 -15.65 14.57
CA THR A 333 -9.98 -16.57 13.99
C THR A 333 -10.24 -16.27 12.52
N LEU A 334 -10.30 -17.29 11.66
CA LEU A 334 -10.88 -17.25 10.31
C LEU A 334 -12.36 -17.66 10.37
N ALA A 335 -13.26 -16.72 10.10
CA ALA A 335 -14.69 -16.96 9.99
C ALA A 335 -15.11 -17.10 8.52
N LEU A 336 -15.75 -18.22 8.18
CA LEU A 336 -16.35 -18.45 6.87
C LEU A 336 -17.83 -18.02 6.93
N ASN A 337 -18.13 -16.85 6.38
CA ASN A 337 -19.50 -16.32 6.24
C ASN A 337 -20.08 -16.56 4.85
N ASN A 338 -19.45 -17.43 4.08
CA ASN A 338 -19.96 -17.92 2.82
C ASN A 338 -19.55 -19.38 2.65
N VAL A 339 -20.50 -20.22 2.28
CA VAL A 339 -20.28 -21.66 2.06
C VAL A 339 -19.26 -21.95 0.96
N ASN A 340 -19.05 -20.98 0.06
CA ASN A 340 -18.13 -21.07 -1.07
C ASN A 340 -16.90 -20.18 -0.90
N ALA A 341 -16.63 -19.70 0.32
CA ALA A 341 -15.49 -18.84 0.62
C ALA A 341 -14.14 -19.48 0.25
N LEU A 342 -14.02 -20.81 0.34
CA LEU A 342 -12.79 -21.55 0.04
C LEU A 342 -13.01 -22.68 -0.97
N GLN A 343 -14.03 -22.58 -1.83
CA GLN A 343 -14.46 -23.65 -2.74
C GLN A 343 -13.35 -24.18 -3.68
N ALA A 344 -12.34 -23.35 -3.97
CA ALA A 344 -11.19 -23.68 -4.81
C ALA A 344 -9.85 -23.61 -4.06
N ALA A 345 -9.86 -23.17 -2.80
CA ALA A 345 -8.67 -22.94 -1.98
C ALA A 345 -8.43 -24.09 -1.00
N THR A 346 -7.19 -24.23 -0.56
CA THR A 346 -6.87 -25.08 0.59
C THR A 346 -7.22 -24.34 1.88
N LEU A 347 -7.97 -24.97 2.78
CA LEU A 347 -8.02 -24.56 4.19
C LEU A 347 -6.88 -25.26 4.93
N ASP A 348 -5.99 -24.49 5.54
CA ASP A 348 -4.95 -24.97 6.44
C ASP A 348 -5.25 -24.46 7.85
N THR A 349 -5.64 -25.36 8.76
CA THR A 349 -5.95 -24.98 10.14
C THR A 349 -4.69 -24.63 10.96
N GLY A 350 -3.50 -24.80 10.38
CA GLY A 350 -2.23 -24.54 11.03
C GLY A 350 -1.89 -25.57 12.10
N ALA A 351 -0.98 -25.21 13.00
CA ALA A 351 -0.58 -26.05 14.12
C ALA A 351 -1.66 -26.09 15.21
N SER A 352 -1.79 -27.24 15.89
CA SER A 352 -2.68 -27.41 17.03
C SER A 352 -2.40 -26.43 18.17
N GLY A 353 -3.45 -26.04 18.90
CA GLY A 353 -3.33 -25.30 20.15
C GLY A 353 -4.57 -24.51 20.55
N SER A 354 -5.32 -23.98 19.56
CA SER A 354 -6.61 -23.34 19.78
C SER A 354 -7.33 -23.21 18.45
N GLN A 355 -8.53 -23.79 18.36
CA GLN A 355 -9.36 -23.76 17.16
C GLN A 355 -9.60 -22.34 16.69
N GLN A 356 -9.23 -22.08 15.44
CA GLN A 356 -9.32 -20.75 14.85
C GLN A 356 -10.11 -20.69 13.56
N VAL A 357 -10.82 -21.74 13.19
CA VAL A 357 -11.75 -21.70 12.06
C VAL A 357 -13.18 -21.78 12.60
N THR A 358 -14.04 -20.87 12.14
CA THR A 358 -15.47 -20.86 12.49
C THR A 358 -16.36 -20.73 11.27
N PHE A 359 -17.54 -21.31 11.35
CA PHE A 359 -18.54 -21.41 10.30
C PHE A 359 -19.77 -20.62 10.72
N ILE A 360 -20.02 -19.46 10.11
CA ILE A 360 -20.97 -18.47 10.66
C ILE A 360 -22.20 -18.19 9.78
N VAL A 361 -22.34 -18.89 8.65
CA VAL A 361 -23.60 -18.90 7.90
C VAL A 361 -24.68 -19.58 8.75
N ALA A 362 -25.82 -18.91 8.94
CA ALA A 362 -26.92 -19.41 9.76
C ALA A 362 -27.51 -20.72 9.22
N GLY A 363 -27.85 -21.64 10.14
CA GLY A 363 -28.39 -22.95 9.82
C GLY A 363 -27.33 -24.01 9.52
N ASN A 364 -27.78 -25.17 9.05
CA ASN A 364 -26.92 -26.31 8.74
C ASN A 364 -26.54 -26.25 7.27
N ASN A 365 -25.30 -25.87 6.98
CA ASN A 365 -24.83 -25.56 5.63
C ASN A 365 -23.80 -26.56 5.14
N THR A 366 -23.58 -26.61 3.83
CA THR A 366 -22.47 -27.35 3.22
C THR A 366 -21.36 -26.37 2.86
N TYR A 367 -20.27 -26.37 3.61
CA TYR A 367 -19.07 -25.58 3.29
C TYR A 367 -18.20 -26.35 2.30
N ASN A 368 -17.95 -25.74 1.15
CA ASN A 368 -17.11 -26.29 0.09
C ASN A 368 -15.68 -25.81 0.27
N LEU A 369 -14.75 -26.75 0.44
CA LEU A 369 -13.32 -26.52 0.57
C LEU A 369 -12.60 -27.17 -0.61
N GLY A 370 -11.71 -26.42 -1.26
CA GLY A 370 -10.84 -26.96 -2.31
C GLY A 370 -10.04 -28.16 -1.79
N ALA A 371 -9.35 -27.95 -0.68
CA ALA A 371 -8.66 -28.99 0.07
C ALA A 371 -8.63 -28.66 1.58
N LEU A 372 -8.26 -29.63 2.41
CA LEU A 372 -8.13 -29.47 3.86
C LEU A 372 -6.80 -30.04 4.36
N THR A 373 -6.06 -29.25 5.13
CA THR A 373 -4.82 -29.64 5.81
C THR A 373 -4.66 -28.90 7.14
N GLY A 374 -3.54 -29.12 7.82
CA GLY A 374 -3.27 -28.62 9.17
C GLY A 374 -3.47 -29.69 10.25
N SER A 375 -3.18 -29.33 11.49
CA SER A 375 -3.26 -30.21 12.66
C SER A 375 -4.15 -29.66 13.78
N ASP A 376 -4.66 -28.44 13.65
CA ASP A 376 -5.60 -27.88 14.62
C ASP A 376 -7.02 -28.43 14.44
N ALA A 377 -7.78 -28.51 15.54
CA ALA A 377 -9.11 -29.13 15.55
C ALA A 377 -10.13 -28.31 14.75
N LEU A 378 -11.04 -29.00 14.05
CA LEU A 378 -12.07 -28.37 13.23
C LEU A 378 -13.48 -28.76 13.70
N ALA A 379 -14.13 -27.88 14.46
CA ALA A 379 -15.49 -28.08 14.94
C ALA A 379 -16.46 -27.52 13.91
N ILE A 380 -17.22 -28.41 13.30
CA ILE A 380 -18.11 -28.10 12.18
C ILE A 380 -19.56 -27.92 12.65
N GLY A 381 -19.88 -28.23 13.90
CA GLY A 381 -21.25 -28.25 14.41
C GLY A 381 -22.12 -29.20 13.57
N ALA A 382 -23.33 -28.78 13.23
CA ALA A 382 -24.25 -29.53 12.37
C ALA A 382 -24.02 -29.29 10.86
N ASN A 383 -22.93 -28.62 10.48
CA ASN A 383 -22.61 -28.36 9.08
C ASN A 383 -22.05 -29.60 8.38
N THR A 384 -22.08 -29.57 7.05
CA THR A 384 -21.37 -30.52 6.19
C THR A 384 -20.10 -29.88 5.67
N ILE A 385 -18.96 -30.57 5.76
CA ILE A 385 -17.74 -30.20 5.03
C ILE A 385 -17.68 -31.01 3.74
N SER A 386 -17.75 -30.33 2.59
CA SER A 386 -17.51 -30.89 1.28
C SER A 386 -16.09 -30.53 0.84
N VAL A 387 -15.21 -31.51 0.67
CA VAL A 387 -13.78 -31.27 0.52
C VAL A 387 -13.14 -32.13 -0.57
N GLY A 388 -12.19 -31.54 -1.31
CA GLY A 388 -11.32 -32.26 -2.24
C GLY A 388 -11.53 -31.90 -3.72
N SER A 389 -12.20 -30.79 -4.03
CA SER A 389 -12.37 -30.31 -5.41
C SER A 389 -11.06 -29.84 -6.04
N LYS A 390 -10.04 -29.51 -5.23
CA LYS A 390 -8.69 -29.17 -5.69
C LYS A 390 -7.91 -30.45 -5.98
N ALA A 391 -7.18 -30.46 -7.10
CA ALA A 391 -6.45 -31.63 -7.58
C ALA A 391 -5.12 -31.86 -6.83
N VAL A 392 -5.21 -32.09 -5.52
CA VAL A 392 -4.05 -32.30 -4.63
C VAL A 392 -4.42 -33.30 -3.53
N ASP A 393 -3.49 -34.22 -3.22
CA ASP A 393 -3.64 -35.09 -2.06
C ASP A 393 -3.33 -34.29 -0.79
N THR A 394 -4.17 -34.43 0.24
CA THR A 394 -3.94 -33.74 1.51
C THR A 394 -4.07 -34.66 2.72
N THR A 395 -3.35 -34.30 3.77
CA THR A 395 -3.48 -34.89 5.10
C THR A 395 -4.00 -33.83 6.05
N PHE A 396 -5.03 -34.17 6.80
CA PHE A 396 -5.54 -33.41 7.92
C PHE A 396 -5.30 -34.18 9.22
N SER A 397 -4.52 -33.59 10.12
CA SER A 397 -4.11 -34.21 11.38
C SER A 397 -4.87 -33.68 12.59
N GLY A 398 -5.79 -32.73 12.39
CA GLY A 398 -6.73 -32.27 13.42
C GLY A 398 -7.94 -33.19 13.51
N ALA A 399 -8.60 -33.22 14.67
CA ALA A 399 -9.89 -33.90 14.80
C ALA A 399 -11.02 -33.03 14.24
N ILE A 400 -11.86 -33.59 13.38
CA ILE A 400 -13.14 -33.00 12.96
C ILE A 400 -14.21 -33.42 13.98
N SER A 401 -14.99 -32.46 14.49
CA SER A 401 -16.03 -32.72 15.51
C SER A 401 -17.31 -31.94 15.25
N GLY A 402 -18.45 -32.44 15.73
CA GLY A 402 -19.73 -31.73 15.64
C GLY A 402 -20.95 -32.65 15.64
N SER A 403 -21.95 -32.33 16.47
CA SER A 403 -23.21 -33.06 16.46
C SER A 403 -24.07 -32.65 15.26
N GLY A 404 -24.63 -33.64 14.57
CA GLY A 404 -25.24 -33.53 13.25
C GLY A 404 -24.23 -33.31 12.12
N GLY A 405 -22.92 -33.19 12.43
CA GLY A 405 -21.87 -32.82 11.49
C GLY A 405 -21.58 -33.91 10.48
N LYS A 406 -21.34 -33.54 9.22
CA LYS A 406 -21.15 -34.49 8.11
C LYS A 406 -19.88 -34.18 7.34
N LEU A 407 -19.33 -35.22 6.70
CA LEU A 407 -18.19 -35.10 5.79
C LEU A 407 -18.57 -35.63 4.41
N THR A 408 -18.29 -34.87 3.36
CA THR A 408 -18.40 -35.31 1.96
C THR A 408 -17.05 -35.17 1.28
N LYS A 409 -16.44 -36.30 0.91
CA LYS A 409 -15.22 -36.33 0.11
C LYS A 409 -15.58 -36.28 -1.37
N VAL A 410 -15.07 -35.28 -2.08
CA VAL A 410 -15.25 -35.06 -3.53
C VAL A 410 -13.91 -35.01 -4.26
N GLY A 411 -13.94 -34.98 -5.59
CA GLY A 411 -12.75 -34.90 -6.45
C GLY A 411 -11.89 -36.16 -6.44
N ALA A 412 -10.93 -36.26 -7.35
CA ALA A 412 -10.21 -37.51 -7.63
C ALA A 412 -9.10 -37.87 -6.62
N ASN A 413 -8.58 -36.88 -5.90
CA ASN A 413 -7.41 -37.02 -5.02
C ASN A 413 -7.72 -37.67 -3.66
N THR A 414 -6.67 -37.97 -2.89
CA THR A 414 -6.78 -38.57 -1.56
C THR A 414 -6.89 -37.49 -0.48
N LEU A 415 -7.87 -37.64 0.42
CA LEU A 415 -7.87 -36.97 1.73
C LEU A 415 -7.51 -37.99 2.79
N THR A 416 -6.44 -37.76 3.54
CA THR A 416 -6.06 -38.59 4.69
C THR A 416 -6.49 -37.89 5.98
N LEU A 417 -7.26 -38.57 6.82
CA LEU A 417 -7.60 -38.11 8.17
C LEU A 417 -6.76 -38.88 9.18
N ASN A 418 -5.85 -38.18 9.86
CA ASN A 418 -4.95 -38.83 10.82
C ASN A 418 -5.50 -38.85 12.25
N ALA A 419 -6.30 -37.86 12.66
CA ALA A 419 -6.88 -37.88 14.01
C ALA A 419 -8.18 -38.67 14.08
N ALA A 420 -8.55 -39.08 15.30
CA ALA A 420 -9.87 -39.59 15.61
C ALA A 420 -10.94 -38.49 15.46
N ASN A 421 -11.80 -38.62 14.46
CA ASN A 421 -12.91 -37.68 14.21
C ASN A 421 -14.15 -38.08 15.01
N THR A 422 -14.87 -37.10 15.55
CA THR A 422 -15.96 -37.30 16.52
C THR A 422 -17.28 -36.63 16.11
N TYR A 423 -17.42 -36.21 14.85
CA TYR A 423 -18.73 -35.87 14.31
C TYR A 423 -19.60 -37.13 14.21
N ASP A 424 -20.91 -37.00 14.45
CA ASP A 424 -21.84 -38.13 14.55
C ASP A 424 -22.73 -38.33 13.31
N GLY A 425 -22.62 -37.44 12.32
CA GLY A 425 -23.35 -37.53 11.06
C GLY A 425 -22.63 -38.35 9.98
N LEU A 426 -23.30 -38.50 8.84
CA LEU A 426 -22.84 -39.33 7.73
C LEU A 426 -21.52 -38.84 7.10
N THR A 427 -20.65 -39.80 6.78
CA THR A 427 -19.51 -39.59 5.86
C THR A 427 -19.88 -40.13 4.48
N THR A 428 -19.77 -39.31 3.45
CA THR A 428 -20.04 -39.67 2.05
C THR A 428 -18.77 -39.54 1.23
N VAL A 429 -18.38 -40.58 0.49
CA VAL A 429 -17.29 -40.52 -0.49
C VAL A 429 -17.91 -40.48 -1.89
N SER A 430 -18.00 -39.29 -2.47
CA SER A 430 -18.56 -39.06 -3.82
C SER A 430 -17.48 -39.09 -4.91
N GLY A 431 -16.20 -39.05 -4.53
CA GLY A 431 -15.07 -39.17 -5.46
C GLY A 431 -13.73 -39.33 -4.75
N GLY A 432 -12.77 -39.96 -5.45
CA GLY A 432 -11.40 -40.15 -4.97
C GLY A 432 -11.31 -41.08 -3.76
N THR A 433 -10.30 -40.87 -2.94
CA THR A 433 -10.01 -41.72 -1.77
C THR A 433 -10.16 -40.92 -0.47
N LEU A 434 -10.86 -41.50 0.51
CA LEU A 434 -10.78 -41.07 1.90
C LEU A 434 -9.95 -42.12 2.65
N ALA A 435 -8.73 -41.75 3.02
CA ALA A 435 -7.82 -42.57 3.81
C ALA A 435 -7.91 -42.20 5.29
N LEU A 436 -7.74 -43.20 6.17
CA LEU A 436 -7.68 -43.02 7.61
C LEU A 436 -6.28 -43.41 8.08
N GLY A 437 -5.57 -42.52 8.78
CA GLY A 437 -4.13 -42.63 9.05
C GLY A 437 -3.71 -42.26 10.47
N ALA A 438 -4.29 -42.96 11.46
CA ALA A 438 -3.94 -43.14 12.90
C ALA A 438 -3.34 -41.98 13.72
#